data_AF-A0A7C7C5V4-F1
#
_entry.id   AF-A0A7C7C5V4-F1
#
_cell.length_a   1.000
_cell.length_b   1.000
_cell.length_c   1.000
_cell.angle_alpha   90.00
_cell.angle_beta   90.00
_cell.angle_gamma   90.00
#
_symmetry.space_group_name_H-M   'P 1'
#
loop_
_entity.id
_entity.type
_entity.pdbx_description
1 polymer ?
#
loop_
_entity_poly.entity_id
_entity_poly.type
_entity_poly.pdbx_seq_one_letter_code
_entity_poly.pdbx_strand_id
1 'polypeptide(L)'
;MYKVNKDSNTTALVQDIALNDDTIFVKDASLLGVPNLELNIFGIVIIDGERITYKEHNTTTNTISGLRRGTAGTGAATHTTGVFVNDVGIGSVVPGSTIIDGVLNEDLGSEMNVVPEKFDNIWYAPGISTPSNGIALQIQTTTQANFVKS
;
A
#
# COMPACT_ATOMS: atom_id res chain seq x y z
N MET A 1 1.50 7.89 4.10
CA MET A 1 1.92 8.21 2.72
C MET A 1 1.54 7.01 1.85
N TYR A 2 0.87 7.26 0.72
CA TYR A 2 0.38 6.21 -0.19
C TYR A 2 1.45 5.96 -1.28
N LYS A 3 1.86 4.71 -1.52
CA LYS A 3 2.78 4.39 -2.63
C LYS A 3 1.97 4.23 -3.92
N VAL A 4 2.37 4.94 -4.97
CA VAL A 4 1.92 4.68 -6.35
C VAL A 4 2.97 3.78 -6.99
N ASN A 5 2.71 2.47 -7.03
CA ASN A 5 3.53 1.53 -7.79
C ASN A 5 2.91 1.42 -9.19
N LYS A 6 3.52 2.10 -10.16
CA LYS A 6 3.04 2.26 -11.54
C LYS A 6 2.55 0.98 -12.23
N ASP A 7 3.01 -0.20 -11.80
CA ASP A 7 2.82 -1.47 -12.51
C ASP A 7 2.02 -2.54 -11.74
N SER A 8 1.56 -2.27 -10.51
CA SER A 8 0.82 -3.27 -9.69
C SER A 8 -0.55 -2.82 -9.21
N ASN A 9 -0.84 -1.53 -9.22
CA ASN A 9 -2.13 -0.99 -8.77
C ASN A 9 -2.62 0.19 -9.63
N THR A 10 -2.06 0.36 -10.84
CA THR A 10 -2.38 1.48 -11.72
C THR A 10 -2.74 0.97 -13.10
N THR A 11 -3.85 1.45 -13.63
CA THR A 11 -4.30 1.22 -15.01
C THR A 11 -4.64 2.57 -15.66
N ALA A 12 -5.23 2.57 -16.85
CA ALA A 12 -5.65 3.81 -17.49
C ALA A 12 -7.02 3.67 -18.15
N LEU A 13 -7.73 4.79 -18.27
CA LEU A 13 -9.02 4.87 -18.94
C LEU A 13 -8.89 4.54 -20.43
N VAL A 14 -9.87 3.82 -20.95
CA VAL A 14 -10.00 3.57 -22.39
C VAL A 14 -11.15 4.36 -23.04
N GLN A 15 -11.97 5.03 -22.22
CA GLN A 15 -13.05 5.92 -22.65
C GLN A 15 -13.15 7.11 -21.70
N ASP A 16 -13.75 8.21 -22.20
CA ASP A 16 -14.08 9.37 -21.38
C ASP A 16 -15.18 8.98 -20.38
N ILE A 17 -15.14 9.57 -19.19
CA ILE A 17 -16.14 9.40 -18.14
C ILE A 17 -16.93 10.69 -17.99
N ALA A 18 -18.24 10.63 -18.21
CA ALA A 18 -19.16 11.71 -17.90
C ALA A 18 -19.53 11.73 -16.40
N LEU A 19 -20.10 12.84 -15.93
CA LEU A 19 -20.53 13.00 -14.52
C LEU A 19 -21.54 11.95 -14.05
N ASN A 20 -22.37 11.46 -14.97
CA ASN A 20 -23.48 10.54 -14.67
C ASN A 20 -23.17 9.09 -15.04
N ASP A 21 -21.97 8.80 -15.56
CA ASP A 21 -21.60 7.43 -15.90
C ASP A 21 -21.44 6.61 -14.63
N ASP A 22 -21.97 5.39 -14.70
CA ASP A 22 -21.91 4.40 -13.61
C ASP A 22 -20.95 3.25 -13.92
N THR A 23 -20.22 3.33 -15.03
CA THR A 23 -19.24 2.33 -15.45
C THR A 23 -17.98 3.00 -15.94
N ILE A 24 -16.82 2.47 -15.53
CA ILE A 24 -15.51 2.89 -16.02
C ILE A 24 -14.89 1.74 -16.79
N PHE A 25 -14.42 2.04 -18.00
CA PHE A 25 -13.64 1.12 -18.82
C PHE A 25 -12.15 1.41 -18.66
N VAL A 26 -11.37 0.38 -18.32
CA VAL A 26 -9.93 0.48 -18.10
C VAL A 26 -9.15 -0.43 -19.06
N LYS A 27 -7.85 -0.18 -19.20
CA LYS A 27 -6.96 -1.03 -20.02
C LYS A 27 -6.81 -2.43 -19.46
N ASP A 28 -6.71 -2.52 -18.13
CA ASP A 28 -6.54 -3.77 -17.40
C ASP A 28 -7.20 -3.62 -16.02
N ALA A 29 -8.30 -4.33 -15.80
CA ALA A 29 -9.00 -4.33 -14.52
C ALA A 29 -8.34 -5.27 -13.51
N SER A 30 -7.49 -6.22 -13.92
CA SER A 30 -6.84 -7.16 -12.98
C SER A 30 -5.90 -6.47 -11.99
N LEU A 31 -5.51 -5.21 -12.29
CA LEU A 31 -4.71 -4.34 -11.42
C LEU A 31 -5.52 -3.59 -10.36
N LEU A 32 -6.84 -3.76 -10.32
CA LEU A 32 -7.75 -3.10 -9.37
C LEU A 32 -8.29 -4.07 -8.32
N GLY A 33 -8.58 -3.58 -7.12
CA GLY A 33 -9.11 -4.41 -6.04
C GLY A 33 -10.48 -5.03 -6.35
N VAL A 34 -10.74 -6.23 -5.84
CA VAL A 34 -12.04 -6.90 -5.98
C VAL A 34 -12.94 -6.54 -4.79
N PRO A 35 -14.12 -5.91 -5.01
CA PRO A 35 -15.07 -5.62 -3.93
C PRO A 35 -15.64 -6.90 -3.28
N ASN A 36 -16.00 -6.83 -2.00
CA ASN A 36 -16.77 -7.87 -1.30
C ASN A 36 -17.96 -7.22 -0.59
N LEU A 37 -19.12 -7.26 -1.25
CA LEU A 37 -20.33 -6.58 -0.78
C LEU A 37 -20.95 -7.23 0.46
N GLU A 38 -20.76 -8.54 0.67
CA GLU A 38 -21.21 -9.24 1.88
C GLU A 38 -20.49 -8.71 3.14
N LEU A 39 -19.23 -8.28 2.98
CA LEU A 39 -18.43 -7.67 4.05
C LEU A 39 -18.45 -6.13 4.01
N ASN A 40 -19.28 -5.50 3.18
CA ASN A 40 -19.30 -4.06 2.94
C ASN A 40 -17.93 -3.46 2.50
N ILE A 41 -17.11 -4.26 1.81
CA ILE A 41 -15.84 -3.82 1.24
C ILE A 41 -16.07 -3.37 -0.19
N PHE A 42 -15.91 -2.09 -0.44
CA PHE A 42 -15.95 -1.50 -1.79
C PHE A 42 -14.54 -1.41 -2.37
N GLY A 43 -14.45 -1.47 -3.69
CA GLY A 43 -13.25 -1.06 -4.39
C GLY A 43 -13.13 0.47 -4.39
N ILE A 44 -11.91 0.99 -4.41
CA ILE A 44 -11.65 2.43 -4.35
C ILE A 44 -10.56 2.79 -5.35
N VAL A 45 -10.86 3.73 -6.25
CA VAL A 45 -9.88 4.30 -7.18
C VAL A 45 -9.77 5.82 -7.03
N ILE A 46 -8.61 6.35 -7.45
CA ILE A 46 -8.39 7.79 -7.64
C ILE A 46 -8.09 8.06 -9.12
N ILE A 47 -8.84 9.02 -9.69
CA ILE A 47 -8.70 9.51 -11.07
C ILE A 47 -8.67 11.04 -11.01
N ASP A 48 -7.58 11.67 -11.47
CA ASP A 48 -7.38 13.14 -11.43
C ASP A 48 -7.74 13.82 -10.10
N GLY A 49 -7.51 13.13 -8.97
CA GLY A 49 -7.81 13.63 -7.62
C GLY A 49 -9.24 13.40 -7.16
N GLU A 50 -10.14 12.89 -8.00
CA GLU A 50 -11.44 12.38 -7.58
C GLU A 50 -11.30 10.98 -6.98
N ARG A 51 -11.90 10.77 -5.80
CA ARG A 51 -12.00 9.44 -5.19
C ARG A 51 -13.35 8.81 -5.50
N ILE A 52 -13.32 7.69 -6.21
CA ILE A 52 -14.50 6.94 -6.65
C ILE A 52 -14.52 5.57 -5.96
N THR A 53 -15.66 5.19 -5.38
CA THR A 53 -15.88 3.82 -4.90
C THR A 53 -16.71 3.04 -5.90
N TYR A 54 -16.48 1.74 -6.05
CA TYR A 54 -17.24 0.87 -6.96
C TYR A 54 -17.64 -0.45 -6.29
N LYS A 55 -18.68 -1.06 -6.83
CA LYS A 55 -19.30 -2.29 -6.30
C LYS A 55 -18.95 -3.52 -7.11
N GLU A 56 -18.81 -3.36 -8.41
CA GLU A 56 -18.62 -4.45 -9.35
C GLU A 56 -17.27 -4.33 -10.03
N HIS A 57 -16.65 -5.48 -10.30
CA HIS A 57 -15.36 -5.61 -10.97
C HIS A 57 -15.42 -6.75 -11.97
N ASN A 58 -15.00 -6.50 -13.21
CA ASN A 58 -15.06 -7.50 -14.27
C ASN A 58 -13.80 -7.46 -15.14
N THR A 59 -12.97 -8.50 -15.03
CA THR A 59 -11.71 -8.67 -15.79
C THR A 59 -11.90 -9.14 -17.22
N THR A 60 -13.08 -9.70 -17.56
CA THR A 60 -13.37 -10.12 -18.93
C THR A 60 -13.69 -8.92 -19.82
N THR A 61 -14.39 -7.93 -19.27
CA THR A 61 -14.76 -6.68 -19.97
C THR A 61 -13.86 -5.50 -19.63
N ASN A 62 -12.94 -5.68 -18.67
CA ASN A 62 -12.12 -4.63 -18.08
C ASN A 62 -12.93 -3.42 -17.60
N THR A 63 -13.93 -3.68 -16.76
CA THR A 63 -14.82 -2.66 -16.21
C THR A 63 -14.91 -2.69 -14.69
N ILE A 64 -15.18 -1.52 -14.12
CA ILE A 64 -15.70 -1.35 -12.76
C ILE A 64 -17.00 -0.55 -12.81
N SER A 65 -18.00 -0.89 -12.00
CA SER A 65 -19.32 -0.23 -12.03
C SER A 65 -20.01 -0.17 -10.67
N GLY A 66 -21.19 0.46 -10.63
CA GLY A 66 -21.89 0.79 -9.39
C GLY A 66 -21.13 1.88 -8.63
N LEU A 67 -20.79 2.95 -9.33
CA LEU A 67 -19.88 3.99 -8.87
C LEU A 67 -20.57 4.92 -7.88
N ARG A 68 -19.82 5.31 -6.85
CA ARG A 68 -20.10 6.52 -6.08
C ARG A 68 -18.98 7.52 -6.36
N ARG A 69 -19.37 8.62 -6.98
CA ARG A 69 -18.49 9.73 -7.39
C ARG A 69 -18.21 10.68 -6.23
N GLY A 70 -17.07 11.40 -6.27
CA GLY A 70 -16.74 12.46 -5.32
C GLY A 70 -16.78 12.06 -3.84
N THR A 71 -16.27 10.88 -3.48
CA THR A 71 -16.35 10.38 -2.09
C THR A 71 -15.30 11.02 -1.17
N ALA A 72 -15.58 11.03 0.14
CA ALA A 72 -14.81 11.74 1.19
C ALA A 72 -14.39 13.17 0.83
N GLY A 73 -15.34 13.95 0.31
CA GLY A 73 -15.13 15.38 0.08
C GLY A 73 -14.29 15.70 -1.15
N THR A 74 -14.07 14.75 -2.04
CA THR A 74 -13.52 15.02 -3.39
C THR A 74 -14.63 15.49 -4.34
N GLY A 75 -14.29 16.29 -5.35
CA GLY A 75 -15.24 16.73 -6.38
C GLY A 75 -15.47 15.64 -7.43
N ALA A 76 -16.72 15.47 -7.87
CA ALA A 76 -17.01 14.66 -9.06
C ALA A 76 -16.68 15.46 -10.33
N ALA A 77 -15.95 14.86 -11.27
CA ALA A 77 -15.52 15.52 -12.51
C ALA A 77 -15.72 14.64 -13.74
N THR A 78 -15.66 15.23 -14.93
CA THR A 78 -15.48 14.45 -16.17
C THR A 78 -14.01 14.10 -16.34
N HIS A 79 -13.72 12.90 -16.83
CA HIS A 79 -12.34 12.43 -17.03
C HIS A 79 -12.13 12.03 -18.49
N THR A 80 -10.97 12.34 -19.06
CA THR A 80 -10.65 11.98 -20.45
C THR A 80 -9.97 10.62 -20.55
N THR A 81 -10.16 9.96 -21.68
CA THR A 81 -9.48 8.71 -22.06
C THR A 81 -7.96 8.83 -21.87
N GLY A 82 -7.34 7.76 -21.38
CA GLY A 82 -5.90 7.68 -21.16
C GLY A 82 -5.43 8.18 -19.80
N VAL A 83 -6.28 8.87 -19.02
CA VAL A 83 -5.97 9.25 -17.63
C VAL A 83 -5.74 8.01 -16.76
N PHE A 84 -4.81 8.11 -15.81
CA PHE A 84 -4.49 7.03 -14.90
C PHE A 84 -5.59 6.79 -13.87
N VAL A 85 -5.86 5.51 -13.63
CA VAL A 85 -6.75 5.02 -12.59
C VAL A 85 -5.89 4.29 -11.57
N ASN A 86 -5.83 4.82 -10.36
CA ASN A 86 -4.99 4.28 -9.29
C ASN A 86 -5.88 3.58 -8.26
N ASP A 87 -5.66 2.29 -8.03
CA ASP A 87 -6.31 1.57 -6.94
C ASP A 87 -5.73 2.02 -5.59
N VAL A 88 -6.64 2.34 -4.67
CA VAL A 88 -6.32 2.74 -3.28
C VAL A 88 -7.20 1.98 -2.29
N GLY A 89 -7.78 0.86 -2.71
CA GLY A 89 -8.58 -0.02 -1.88
C GLY A 89 -7.74 -0.81 -0.86
N ILE A 90 -8.40 -1.68 -0.10
CA ILE A 90 -7.76 -2.50 0.96
C ILE A 90 -6.64 -3.42 0.43
N GLY A 91 -6.62 -3.71 -0.88
CA GLY A 91 -5.56 -4.46 -1.56
C GLY A 91 -4.31 -3.65 -1.92
N SER A 92 -4.37 -2.31 -1.86
CA SER A 92 -3.21 -1.42 -2.09
C SER A 92 -2.33 -1.34 -0.85
N VAL A 93 -1.86 -2.49 -0.37
CA VAL A 93 -0.97 -2.61 0.78
C VAL A 93 0.47 -2.32 0.33
N VAL A 94 1.19 -1.50 1.09
CA VAL A 94 2.61 -1.26 0.83
C VAL A 94 3.36 -2.57 1.08
N PRO A 95 4.25 -3.03 0.18
CA PRO A 95 5.12 -4.16 0.47
C PRO A 95 5.86 -3.91 1.80
N GLY A 96 5.57 -4.72 2.81
CA GLY A 96 6.07 -4.58 4.20
C GLY A 96 5.09 -3.99 5.23
N SER A 97 3.86 -3.60 4.87
CA SER A 97 2.82 -3.29 5.87
C SER A 97 1.93 -4.50 6.09
N THR A 98 2.11 -5.21 7.20
CA THR A 98 1.19 -6.27 7.59
C THR A 98 -0.09 -5.66 8.13
N ILE A 99 -1.20 -5.79 7.42
CA ILE A 99 -2.53 -5.57 8.01
C ILE A 99 -2.82 -6.85 8.80
N ILE A 100 -2.53 -6.86 10.11
CA ILE A 100 -2.96 -7.94 11.00
C ILE A 100 -4.43 -7.65 11.32
N ASP A 101 -5.36 -8.17 10.53
CA ASP A 101 -6.77 -8.19 10.91
C ASP A 101 -7.15 -9.63 11.31
N GLY A 102 -7.44 -9.82 12.59
CA GLY A 102 -7.97 -11.08 13.12
C GLY A 102 -6.97 -12.25 13.22
N VAL A 103 -6.62 -12.59 14.45
CA VAL A 103 -6.06 -13.90 14.83
C VAL A 103 -6.83 -15.03 14.16
N LEU A 104 -6.22 -15.72 13.20
CA LEU A 104 -6.44 -17.15 12.87
C LEU A 104 -5.22 -17.68 12.08
N ASN A 105 -4.04 -17.68 12.70
CA ASN A 105 -3.02 -18.65 12.32
C ASN A 105 -2.27 -19.04 13.60
N GLU A 106 -2.61 -20.20 14.15
CA GLU A 106 -1.91 -20.88 15.26
C GLU A 106 -0.44 -21.22 14.90
N ASP A 107 0.00 -20.84 13.70
CA ASP A 107 1.38 -20.86 13.24
C ASP A 107 1.88 -19.41 13.15
N LEU A 108 2.23 -18.83 14.31
CA LEU A 108 3.15 -17.68 14.39
C LEU A 108 4.56 -18.16 14.01
N GLY A 109 4.69 -18.65 12.78
CA GLY A 109 5.94 -19.06 12.17
C GLY A 109 6.81 -17.85 11.89
N SER A 110 7.81 -17.65 12.74
CA SER A 110 9.11 -17.00 12.48
C SER A 110 9.20 -15.61 11.80
N GLU A 111 8.11 -14.92 11.47
CA GLU A 111 8.18 -13.66 10.70
C GLU A 111 7.84 -12.40 11.50
N MET A 112 7.47 -12.52 12.79
CA MET A 112 7.41 -11.36 13.70
C MET A 112 8.77 -11.02 14.34
N ASN A 113 9.88 -11.33 13.66
CA ASN A 113 11.23 -11.01 14.15
C ASN A 113 12.16 -10.47 13.05
N VAL A 114 11.66 -9.61 12.17
CA VAL A 114 12.55 -8.81 11.31
C VAL A 114 12.19 -7.34 11.44
N VAL A 115 12.46 -6.80 12.62
CA VAL A 115 12.77 -5.36 12.71
C VAL A 115 14.02 -5.16 11.86
N PRO A 116 14.03 -4.25 10.87
CA PRO A 116 15.19 -4.05 10.01
C PRO A 116 16.41 -3.60 10.83
N GLU A 117 17.41 -4.47 10.97
CA GLU A 117 18.69 -4.25 11.69
C GLU A 117 19.57 -3.11 11.13
N LYS A 118 19.05 -2.28 10.22
CA LYS A 118 19.84 -1.26 9.53
C LYS A 118 20.02 0.04 10.34
N PHE A 119 19.16 0.30 11.32
CA PHE A 119 19.23 1.50 12.17
C PHE A 119 19.38 1.22 13.68
N ASP A 120 19.30 -0.03 14.12
CA ASP A 120 19.60 -0.46 15.51
C ASP A 120 21.11 -0.61 15.76
N ASN A 121 21.88 0.23 15.09
CA ASN A 121 23.32 0.21 15.15
C ASN A 121 23.79 0.88 16.46
N ILE A 122 23.81 0.09 17.53
CA ILE A 122 24.22 0.55 18.85
C ILE A 122 25.72 0.88 18.81
N TRP A 123 26.07 2.11 19.17
CA TRP A 123 27.44 2.60 19.32
C TRP A 123 28.28 1.80 20.35
N TYR A 124 27.62 0.90 21.09
CA TYR A 124 28.20 -0.02 22.06
C TYR A 124 27.67 -1.43 21.80
N ALA A 125 28.50 -2.45 21.94
CA ALA A 125 28.02 -3.83 21.93
C ALA A 125 27.26 -4.12 23.24
N PRO A 126 26.10 -4.81 23.20
CA PRO A 126 25.35 -5.16 24.40
C PRO A 126 26.10 -6.19 25.26
N GLY A 127 25.89 -6.14 26.57
CA GLY A 127 26.32 -7.18 27.50
C GLY A 127 25.26 -8.28 27.65
N ILE A 128 25.59 -9.40 28.31
CA ILE A 128 24.69 -10.56 28.46
C ILE A 128 23.38 -10.20 29.18
N SER A 129 23.40 -9.19 30.05
CA SER A 129 22.22 -8.69 30.79
C SER A 129 22.23 -7.17 31.00
N THR A 130 23.09 -6.46 30.27
CA THR A 130 23.29 -5.01 30.41
C THR A 130 23.18 -4.33 29.04
N PRO A 131 22.69 -3.08 28.97
CA PRO A 131 22.64 -2.32 27.73
C PRO A 131 24.00 -2.11 27.03
N SER A 132 25.13 -2.42 27.70
CA SER A 132 26.49 -2.29 27.19
C SER A 132 27.42 -3.37 27.76
N ASN A 133 28.43 -3.76 26.99
CA ASN A 133 29.54 -4.63 27.38
C ASN A 133 30.67 -3.91 28.12
N GLY A 134 30.50 -2.61 28.43
CA GLY A 134 31.46 -1.82 29.20
C GLY A 134 32.74 -1.41 28.44
N ILE A 135 32.84 -1.69 27.14
CA ILE A 135 33.98 -1.27 26.33
C ILE A 135 33.78 0.19 25.84
N ALA A 136 34.78 1.03 26.08
CA ALA A 136 34.78 2.42 25.66
C ALA A 136 34.75 2.56 24.12
N LEU A 137 34.09 3.63 23.64
CA LEU A 137 33.84 3.86 22.21
C LEU A 137 35.12 3.92 21.35
N GLN A 138 36.22 4.42 21.90
CA GLN A 138 37.52 4.46 21.22
C GLN A 138 38.12 3.07 20.91
N ILE A 139 37.66 2.03 21.63
CA ILE A 139 38.15 0.64 21.50
C ILE A 139 37.06 -0.28 20.89
N GLN A 140 35.79 0.09 20.97
CA GLN A 140 34.65 -0.68 20.46
C GLN A 140 34.80 -1.08 18.98
N THR A 141 34.54 -2.33 18.63
CA THR A 141 34.78 -2.87 17.27
C THR A 141 33.52 -2.98 16.43
N THR A 142 32.38 -2.47 16.91
CA THR A 142 31.14 -2.44 16.14
C THR A 142 31.33 -1.62 14.87
N THR A 143 30.64 -2.00 13.79
CA THR A 143 30.75 -1.38 12.46
C THR A 143 30.56 0.14 12.52
N GLN A 144 29.76 0.64 13.46
CA GLN A 144 29.44 2.07 13.60
C GLN A 144 30.40 2.78 14.55
N ALA A 145 30.97 2.10 15.55
CA ALA A 145 32.08 2.66 16.32
C ALA A 145 33.35 2.82 15.48
N ASN A 146 33.56 1.97 14.48
CA ASN A 146 34.69 2.12 13.55
C ASN A 146 34.57 3.35 12.63
N PHE A 147 33.36 3.89 12.43
CA PHE A 147 33.14 5.11 11.65
C PHE A 147 33.79 6.36 12.27
N VAL A 148 33.98 6.39 13.60
CA VAL A 148 34.62 7.51 14.31
C VAL A 148 36.12 7.29 14.55
N LYS A 149 36.66 6.12 14.18
CA LYS A 149 38.09 5.81 14.31
C LYS A 149 38.88 6.05 13.03
N SER A 150 38.21 6.35 11.91
CA SER A 150 38.83 6.70 10.63
C SER A 150 39.26 8.15 10.60
#